data_AF-X1PIS0-F1
#
_entry.id   AF-X1PIS0-F1
#
_cell.length_a   1.000
_cell.length_b   1.000
_cell.length_c   1.000
_cell.angle_alpha   90.00
_cell.angle_beta   90.00
_cell.angle_gamma   90.00
#
_symmetry.space_group_name_H-M   'P 1'
#
loop_
_entity.id
_entity.type
_entity.pdbx_description
1 polymer ?
#
loop_
_entity_poly.entity_id
_entity_poly.type
_entity_poly.pdbx_seq_one_letter_code
_entity_poly.pdbx_strand_id
1 'polypeptide(L)'
;TEQACIDSGGTISTSLCCKATGDFPNLCLIGPCGCSPENSHEVKVCDCGEKKCFDGNTCVPEVYSFNDCIKAGYPVMESYPRQCKTPDGRTFTEGEEHCIAPTGESMSLFEAMQIAITSECGDQLKDYLEFSMCNADTGTWWVDLDIEKEGCNPACVVNIKTKE
;
A
#
# COMPACT_ATOMS: atom_id res chain seq x y z
N THR A 1 -8.34 -19.01 -3.51
CA THR A 1 -9.58 -19.73 -3.92
C THR A 1 -10.54 -19.84 -2.73
N GLU A 2 -11.81 -20.20 -2.97
CA GLU A 2 -12.84 -20.27 -1.91
C GLU A 2 -12.45 -21.19 -0.75
N GLN A 3 -12.08 -22.43 -1.04
CA GLN A 3 -11.70 -23.39 -0.01
C GLN A 3 -10.45 -22.93 0.76
N ALA A 4 -9.49 -22.33 0.06
CA ALA A 4 -8.26 -21.86 0.69
C ALA A 4 -8.51 -20.68 1.65
N CYS A 5 -9.50 -19.83 1.36
CA CYS A 5 -9.96 -18.81 2.30
C CYS A 5 -10.46 -19.46 3.61
N ILE A 6 -11.39 -20.41 3.50
CA ILE A 6 -11.98 -21.10 4.64
C ILE A 6 -10.92 -21.86 5.45
N ASP A 7 -10.06 -22.62 4.76
CA ASP A 7 -9.00 -23.43 5.40
C ASP A 7 -7.98 -22.57 6.16
N SER A 8 -7.78 -21.32 5.72
CA SER A 8 -6.92 -20.35 6.41
C SER A 8 -7.62 -19.60 7.55
N GLY A 9 -8.88 -19.94 7.84
CA GLY A 9 -9.68 -19.31 8.90
C GLY A 9 -10.35 -18.00 8.50
N GLY A 10 -10.33 -17.65 7.21
CA GLY A 10 -11.06 -16.50 6.67
C GLY A 10 -12.54 -16.79 6.41
N THR A 11 -13.30 -15.73 6.17
CA THR A 11 -14.71 -15.79 5.79
C THR A 11 -14.92 -15.22 4.39
N ILE A 12 -15.78 -15.85 3.61
CA ILE A 12 -16.12 -15.35 2.27
C ILE A 12 -17.02 -14.11 2.44
N SER A 13 -16.63 -13.01 1.81
CA SER A 13 -17.41 -11.78 1.73
C SER A 13 -17.47 -11.29 0.28
N THR A 14 -18.21 -10.22 0.02
CA THR A 14 -18.22 -9.53 -1.26
C THR A 14 -17.68 -8.11 -1.10
N SER A 15 -16.89 -7.67 -2.08
CA SER A 15 -16.37 -6.30 -2.13
C SER A 15 -16.49 -5.74 -3.54
N LEU A 16 -16.56 -4.42 -3.64
CA LEU A 16 -16.51 -3.72 -4.92
C LEU A 16 -15.05 -3.64 -5.37
N CYS A 17 -14.71 -4.30 -6.48
CA CYS A 17 -13.34 -4.40 -6.98
C CYS A 17 -13.25 -4.07 -8.47
N CYS A 18 -12.06 -3.78 -8.99
CA CYS A 18 -11.86 -3.40 -10.38
C CYS A 18 -12.44 -4.43 -11.35
N LYS A 19 -13.00 -4.01 -12.49
CA LYS A 19 -13.61 -4.91 -13.50
C LYS A 19 -12.72 -6.05 -14.00
N ALA A 20 -11.39 -5.85 -13.99
CA ALA A 20 -10.42 -6.87 -14.39
C ALA A 20 -10.14 -7.91 -13.29
N THR A 21 -10.55 -7.64 -12.06
CA THR A 21 -10.30 -8.48 -10.88
C THR A 21 -11.30 -9.63 -10.83
N GLY A 22 -10.77 -10.86 -10.68
CA GLY A 22 -11.56 -12.07 -10.44
C GLY A 22 -11.75 -12.37 -8.95
N ASP A 23 -12.56 -13.39 -8.66
CA ASP A 23 -12.84 -13.85 -7.29
C ASP A 23 -11.57 -14.28 -6.54
N PHE A 24 -11.56 -13.98 -5.24
CA PHE A 24 -10.48 -14.22 -4.28
C PHE A 24 -9.14 -13.62 -4.73
N PRO A 25 -9.09 -12.32 -5.05
CA PRO A 25 -7.84 -11.66 -5.41
C PRO A 25 -6.89 -11.64 -4.20
N ASN A 26 -5.60 -11.42 -4.47
CA ASN A 26 -4.64 -11.13 -3.41
C ASN A 26 -4.94 -9.73 -2.84
N LEU A 27 -5.57 -9.69 -1.66
CA LEU A 27 -5.94 -8.47 -0.93
C LEU A 27 -4.77 -7.87 -0.14
N CYS A 28 -3.62 -8.57 -0.09
CA CYS A 28 -2.39 -8.00 0.44
C CYS A 28 -1.72 -7.02 -0.53
N LEU A 29 -2.14 -7.03 -1.80
CA LEU A 29 -1.71 -6.05 -2.80
C LEU A 29 -2.65 -4.85 -2.78
N ILE A 30 -2.05 -3.66 -2.94
CA ILE A 30 -2.80 -2.44 -3.20
C ILE A 30 -3.22 -2.48 -4.68
N GLY A 31 -4.50 -2.22 -4.96
CA GLY A 31 -5.00 -2.08 -6.34
C GLY A 31 -6.15 -2.99 -6.78
N PRO A 32 -6.32 -4.25 -6.31
CA PRO A 32 -7.40 -5.12 -6.82
C PRO A 32 -8.80 -4.53 -6.67
N CYS A 33 -8.99 -3.70 -5.63
CA CYS A 33 -10.27 -3.07 -5.30
C CYS A 33 -10.17 -1.54 -5.16
N GLY A 34 -9.13 -0.92 -5.74
CA GLY A 34 -8.89 0.52 -5.67
C GLY A 34 -9.41 1.32 -6.87
N CYS A 35 -10.41 0.82 -7.61
CA CYS A 35 -10.93 1.48 -8.81
C CYS A 35 -12.16 2.35 -8.52
N SER A 36 -12.48 3.27 -9.46
CA SER A 36 -13.70 4.07 -9.37
C SER A 36 -14.97 3.21 -9.42
N PRO A 37 -16.10 3.67 -8.84
CA PRO A 37 -17.33 2.87 -8.79
C PRO A 37 -17.82 2.43 -10.17
N GLU A 38 -17.74 3.28 -11.18
CA GLU A 38 -18.13 2.96 -12.56
C GLU A 38 -17.20 1.96 -13.26
N ASN A 39 -15.99 1.76 -12.75
CA ASN A 39 -15.00 0.79 -13.23
C ASN A 39 -14.84 -0.41 -12.29
N SER A 40 -15.82 -0.62 -11.42
CA SER A 40 -15.81 -1.70 -10.46
C SER A 40 -17.04 -2.61 -10.56
N HIS A 41 -16.94 -3.80 -9.98
CA HIS A 41 -18.02 -4.79 -9.89
C HIS A 41 -17.88 -5.59 -8.59
N GLU A 42 -18.95 -6.28 -8.18
CA GLU A 42 -18.90 -7.12 -6.98
C GLU A 42 -18.07 -8.38 -7.22
N VAL A 43 -17.07 -8.59 -6.36
CA VAL A 43 -16.13 -9.71 -6.40
C VAL A 43 -16.18 -10.44 -5.06
N LYS A 44 -16.15 -11.78 -5.09
CA LYS A 44 -15.97 -12.55 -3.86
C LYS A 44 -14.57 -12.33 -3.32
N VAL A 45 -14.45 -11.96 -2.07
CA VAL A 45 -13.19 -11.72 -1.39
C VAL A 45 -13.07 -12.62 -0.16
N CYS A 46 -11.83 -12.84 0.29
CA CYS A 46 -11.59 -13.51 1.55
C CYS A 46 -11.33 -12.47 2.64
N ASP A 47 -12.26 -12.35 3.58
CA ASP A 47 -12.07 -11.55 4.79
C ASP A 47 -11.26 -12.37 5.81
N CYS A 48 -10.04 -11.89 6.10
CA CYS A 48 -9.11 -12.54 7.02
C CYS A 48 -9.18 -12.00 8.46
N GLY A 49 -10.09 -11.07 8.73
CA GLY A 49 -10.18 -10.36 10.00
C GLY A 49 -9.10 -9.30 10.18
N GLU A 50 -9.02 -8.72 11.38
CA GLU A 50 -8.12 -7.61 11.66
C GLU A 50 -6.63 -7.97 11.48
N LYS A 51 -5.88 -7.04 10.86
CA LYS A 51 -4.41 -7.11 10.66
C LYS A 51 -3.95 -8.29 9.80
N LYS A 52 -4.83 -8.82 8.96
CA LYS A 52 -4.54 -9.91 8.04
C LYS A 52 -5.14 -9.63 6.68
N CYS A 53 -4.48 -10.15 5.66
CA CYS A 53 -4.92 -10.06 4.28
C CYS A 53 -4.85 -11.44 3.62
N PHE A 54 -5.63 -11.64 2.57
CA PHE A 54 -5.60 -12.88 1.80
C PHE A 54 -4.58 -12.76 0.67
N ASP A 55 -3.59 -13.65 0.64
CA ASP A 55 -2.49 -13.58 -0.33
C ASP A 55 -2.80 -14.24 -1.69
N GLY A 56 -4.04 -14.72 -1.86
CA GLY A 56 -4.50 -15.54 -2.99
C GLY A 56 -4.66 -17.03 -2.62
N ASN A 57 -3.93 -17.48 -1.61
CA ASN A 57 -3.93 -18.86 -1.11
C ASN A 57 -4.25 -18.96 0.38
N THR A 58 -3.81 -18.04 1.23
CA THR A 58 -3.99 -18.13 2.67
C THR A 58 -4.08 -16.75 3.32
N CYS A 59 -4.76 -16.67 4.47
CA CYS A 59 -4.76 -15.48 5.31
C CYS A 59 -3.41 -15.32 6.02
N VAL A 60 -2.69 -14.27 5.65
CA VAL A 60 -1.37 -13.93 6.20
C VAL A 60 -1.42 -12.62 6.99
N PRO A 61 -0.46 -12.34 7.88
CA PRO A 61 -0.33 -11.03 8.50
C PRO A 61 -0.19 -9.92 7.46
N GLU A 62 -0.82 -8.78 7.72
CA GLU A 62 -0.56 -7.56 6.96
C GLU A 62 0.90 -7.12 7.16
N VAL A 63 1.58 -6.86 6.06
CA VAL A 63 2.98 -6.43 6.04
C VAL A 63 3.06 -5.19 5.17
N TYR A 64 3.52 -4.11 5.78
CA TYR A 64 3.73 -2.82 5.13
C TYR A 64 5.15 -2.30 5.30
N SER A 65 6.07 -3.07 5.87
CA SER A 65 7.45 -2.60 6.05
C SER A 65 8.42 -3.77 6.19
N PHE A 66 9.71 -3.48 6.05
CA PHE A 66 10.76 -4.46 6.33
C PHE A 66 10.65 -5.03 7.76
N ASN A 67 10.35 -4.18 8.75
CA ASN A 67 10.19 -4.59 10.14
C ASN A 67 8.96 -5.46 10.35
N ASP A 68 7.83 -5.16 9.70
CA ASP A 68 6.64 -6.01 9.79
C ASP A 68 6.88 -7.36 9.12
N CYS A 69 7.63 -7.37 8.01
CA CYS A 69 8.01 -8.58 7.30
C CYS A 69 8.86 -9.50 8.19
N ILE A 70 9.85 -8.94 8.92
CA ILE A 70 10.65 -9.70 9.89
C ILE A 70 9.81 -10.16 11.08
N LYS A 71 8.95 -9.30 11.63
CA LYS A 71 8.06 -9.66 12.75
C LYS A 71 7.10 -10.79 12.37
N ALA A 72 6.68 -10.85 11.11
CA ALA A 72 5.88 -11.94 10.55
C ALA A 72 6.70 -13.24 10.32
N GLY A 73 8.02 -13.20 10.50
CA GLY A 73 8.91 -14.35 10.39
C GLY A 73 9.35 -14.70 8.96
N TYR A 74 9.21 -13.76 8.02
CA TYR A 74 9.55 -13.98 6.62
C TYR A 74 11.07 -13.87 6.35
N PRO A 75 11.56 -14.55 5.29
CA PRO A 75 13.00 -14.59 5.00
C PRO A 75 13.55 -13.23 4.58
N VAL A 76 14.68 -12.86 5.20
CA VAL A 76 15.52 -11.75 4.74
C VAL A 76 16.52 -12.31 3.72
N MET A 77 16.58 -11.70 2.54
CA MET A 77 17.47 -12.08 1.45
C MET A 77 18.89 -11.60 1.71
N GLU A 78 19.86 -12.32 1.16
CA GLU A 78 21.27 -11.92 1.14
C GLU A 78 21.50 -10.81 0.09
N SER A 79 20.97 -9.61 0.36
CA SER A 79 21.10 -8.41 -0.49
C SER A 79 21.56 -7.20 0.32
N TYR A 80 22.11 -6.18 -0.36
CA TYR A 80 22.36 -4.87 0.22
C TYR A 80 21.71 -3.76 -0.63
N PRO A 81 20.78 -2.95 -0.09
CA PRO A 81 20.22 -3.05 1.27
C PRO A 81 19.50 -4.39 1.53
N ARG A 82 19.30 -4.73 2.82
CA ARG A 82 18.60 -5.97 3.18
C ARG A 82 17.16 -5.91 2.68
N GLN A 83 16.64 -7.04 2.20
CA GLN A 83 15.28 -7.13 1.69
C GLN A 83 14.56 -8.29 2.35
N CYS A 84 13.30 -8.12 2.73
CA CYS A 84 12.46 -9.18 3.30
C CYS A 84 11.36 -9.55 2.31
N LYS A 85 11.17 -10.85 2.05
CA LYS A 85 10.28 -11.35 0.99
C LYS A 85 9.11 -12.15 1.55
N THR A 86 7.89 -11.80 1.17
CA THR A 86 6.67 -12.51 1.55
C THR A 86 6.35 -13.68 0.61
N PRO A 87 5.50 -14.64 1.02
CA PRO A 87 5.11 -15.78 0.18
C PRO A 87 4.45 -15.40 -1.15
N ASP A 88 3.72 -14.28 -1.17
CA ASP A 88 3.08 -13.72 -2.35
C ASP A 88 4.00 -12.90 -3.25
N GLY A 89 5.30 -12.86 -2.93
CA GLY A 89 6.33 -12.27 -3.77
C GLY A 89 6.59 -10.79 -3.56
N ARG A 90 5.86 -10.11 -2.66
CA ARG A 90 6.20 -8.75 -2.25
C ARG A 90 7.56 -8.74 -1.55
N THR A 91 8.29 -7.64 -1.73
CA THR A 91 9.61 -7.45 -1.14
C THR A 91 9.65 -6.09 -0.47
N PHE A 92 10.14 -6.04 0.76
CA PHE A 92 10.25 -4.83 1.56
C PHE A 92 11.73 -4.56 1.82
N THR A 93 12.21 -3.36 1.48
CA THR A 93 13.62 -3.01 1.61
C THR A 93 13.88 -2.35 2.97
N GLU A 94 14.96 -2.74 3.64
CA GLU A 94 15.41 -2.08 4.87
C GLU A 94 15.74 -0.61 4.59
N GLY A 95 15.20 0.28 5.43
CA GLY A 95 15.37 1.73 5.28
C GLY A 95 14.33 2.40 4.37
N GLU A 96 13.40 1.66 3.80
CA GLU A 96 12.27 2.23 3.05
C GLU A 96 11.23 2.82 4.02
N GLU A 97 10.96 4.12 3.90
CA GLU A 97 10.08 4.86 4.80
C GLU A 97 8.60 4.62 4.46
N HIS A 98 7.79 4.39 5.49
CA HIS A 98 6.36 4.10 5.36
C HIS A 98 5.56 5.04 6.27
N CYS A 99 4.50 5.61 5.71
CA CYS A 99 3.52 6.37 6.48
C CYS A 99 2.35 5.46 6.82
N ILE A 100 1.83 5.57 8.04
CA ILE A 100 0.70 4.78 8.53
C ILE A 100 -0.36 5.78 9.03
N ALA A 101 -1.56 5.71 8.46
CA ALA A 101 -2.71 6.51 8.87
C ALA A 101 -3.26 6.03 10.23
N PRO A 102 -4.06 6.83 10.96
CA PRO A 102 -4.56 6.46 12.28
C PRO A 102 -5.52 5.26 12.21
N THR A 103 -6.14 5.08 11.04
CA THR A 103 -7.05 3.99 10.69
C THR A 103 -6.34 2.70 10.27
N GLY A 104 -5.00 2.70 10.17
CA GLY A 104 -4.17 1.52 9.94
C GLY A 104 -3.68 1.34 8.50
N GLU A 105 -4.24 2.05 7.53
CA GLU A 105 -3.77 2.04 6.15
C GLU A 105 -2.33 2.57 6.07
N SER A 106 -1.51 2.01 5.18
CA SER A 106 -0.11 2.41 5.01
C SER A 106 0.25 2.61 3.53
N MET A 107 1.25 3.46 3.29
CA MET A 107 1.83 3.73 1.97
C MET A 107 3.34 3.97 2.12
N SER A 108 4.14 3.36 1.24
CA SER A 108 5.57 3.63 1.16
C SER A 108 5.81 5.01 0.57
N LEU A 109 6.94 5.64 0.90
CA LEU A 109 7.37 6.87 0.22
C LEU A 109 7.47 6.66 -1.29
N PHE A 110 7.95 5.49 -1.72
CA PHE A 110 8.06 5.16 -3.14
C PHE A 110 6.68 5.20 -3.84
N GLU A 111 5.68 4.56 -3.26
CA GLU A 111 4.31 4.57 -3.79
C GLU A 111 3.73 6.00 -3.83
N ALA A 112 3.91 6.76 -2.75
CA ALA A 112 3.46 8.15 -2.68
C ALA A 112 4.09 9.01 -3.79
N MET A 113 5.39 8.83 -4.02
CA MET A 113 6.09 9.52 -5.10
C MET A 113 5.60 9.11 -6.49
N GLN A 114 5.32 7.83 -6.73
CA GLN A 114 4.76 7.41 -8.02
C GLN A 114 3.41 8.08 -8.29
N ILE A 115 2.54 8.15 -7.27
CA ILE A 115 1.26 8.85 -7.39
C ILE A 115 1.50 10.32 -7.73
N ALA A 116 2.36 11.02 -6.97
CA ALA A 116 2.68 12.42 -7.20
C ALA A 116 3.31 12.69 -8.58
N ILE A 117 4.16 11.81 -9.08
CA ILE A 117 4.77 11.92 -10.43
C ILE A 117 3.70 11.80 -11.51
N THR A 118 2.69 10.95 -11.30
CA THR A 118 1.61 10.72 -12.27
C THR A 118 0.44 11.68 -12.15
N SER A 119 0.40 12.50 -11.09
CA SER A 119 -0.63 13.50 -10.87
C SER A 119 -0.28 14.83 -11.54
N GLU A 120 -1.12 15.85 -11.34
CA GLU A 120 -0.87 17.22 -11.77
C GLU A 120 0.42 17.83 -11.20
N CYS A 121 0.97 17.23 -10.13
CA CYS A 121 2.20 17.70 -9.48
C CYS A 121 3.48 17.34 -10.24
N GLY A 122 3.43 16.36 -11.16
CA GLY A 122 4.63 15.65 -11.64
C GLY A 122 5.76 16.54 -12.16
N ASP A 123 5.44 17.54 -12.99
CA ASP A 123 6.42 18.48 -13.56
C ASP A 123 6.98 19.50 -12.54
N GLN A 124 6.40 19.55 -11.34
CA GLN A 124 6.70 20.50 -10.29
C GLN A 124 7.35 19.85 -9.07
N LEU A 125 7.64 18.54 -9.10
CA LEU A 125 8.26 17.85 -7.97
C LEU A 125 9.74 18.22 -7.83
N LYS A 126 10.19 18.35 -6.59
CA LYS A 126 11.62 18.56 -6.30
C LYS A 126 12.38 17.24 -6.48
N ASP A 127 13.51 17.29 -7.20
CA ASP A 127 14.22 16.13 -7.75
C ASP A 127 14.96 15.23 -6.73
N TYR A 128 14.66 15.36 -5.43
CA TYR A 128 15.32 14.60 -4.37
C TYR A 128 14.29 13.97 -3.43
N LEU A 129 14.38 12.65 -3.27
CA LEU A 129 13.72 11.79 -2.27
C LEU A 129 13.86 12.26 -0.80
N GLU A 130 14.54 13.38 -0.54
CA GLU A 130 14.83 13.93 0.78
C GLU A 130 13.78 14.93 1.28
N PHE A 131 12.79 15.29 0.46
CA PHE A 131 11.83 16.35 0.78
C PHE A 131 10.38 15.83 0.80
N SER A 132 10.18 14.76 1.56
CA SER A 132 8.86 14.22 1.84
C SER A 132 8.62 14.11 3.35
N MET A 133 7.40 14.36 3.78
CA MET A 133 6.99 14.24 5.17
C MET A 133 5.73 13.38 5.28
N CYS A 134 5.79 12.37 6.14
CA CYS A 134 4.60 11.64 6.57
C CYS A 134 3.82 12.45 7.59
N ASN A 135 2.55 12.72 7.31
CA ASN A 135 1.58 13.22 8.27
C ASN A 135 0.62 12.09 8.65
N ALA A 136 1.02 11.31 9.65
CA ALA A 136 0.26 10.16 10.15
C ALA A 136 -1.12 10.55 10.69
N ASP A 137 -1.31 11.75 11.27
CA ASP A 137 -2.59 12.18 11.84
C ASP A 137 -3.69 12.34 10.79
N THR A 138 -3.31 12.76 9.59
CA THR A 138 -4.23 12.94 8.45
C THR A 138 -4.16 11.79 7.45
N GLY A 139 -3.22 10.86 7.64
CA GLY A 139 -2.96 9.79 6.68
C GLY A 139 -2.53 10.33 5.32
N THR A 140 -1.60 11.30 5.31
CA THR A 140 -1.12 11.93 4.07
C THR A 140 0.41 11.94 3.97
N TRP A 141 0.92 11.75 2.76
CA TRP A 141 2.29 12.05 2.38
C TRP A 141 2.35 13.45 1.78
N TRP A 142 3.29 14.26 2.25
CA TRP A 142 3.54 15.60 1.73
C TRP A 142 4.86 15.54 0.97
N VAL A 143 4.82 15.66 -0.36
CA VAL A 143 5.99 15.62 -1.24
C VAL A 143 6.27 17.03 -1.73
N ASP A 144 7.42 17.61 -1.40
CA ASP A 144 7.70 19.01 -1.70
C ASP A 144 7.73 19.30 -3.21
N LEU A 145 7.18 20.47 -3.57
CA LEU A 145 7.21 21.00 -4.91
C LEU A 145 8.40 21.96 -5.09
N ASP A 146 8.98 22.01 -6.28
CA ASP A 146 9.99 22.98 -6.70
C ASP A 146 9.34 24.35 -7.02
N ILE A 147 8.64 24.89 -6.02
CA ILE A 147 7.94 26.17 -6.11
C ILE A 147 8.41 27.04 -4.94
N GLU A 148 9.10 28.14 -5.25
CA GLU A 148 9.46 29.13 -4.25
C GLU A 148 8.28 30.07 -3.98
N LYS A 149 7.78 30.08 -2.75
CA LYS A 149 6.74 31.02 -2.31
C LYS A 149 6.99 31.47 -0.87
N GLU A 150 7.20 32.77 -0.70
CA GLU A 150 7.48 33.35 0.62
C GLU A 150 6.34 33.04 1.62
N GLY A 151 6.69 32.47 2.77
CA GLY A 151 5.75 32.10 3.84
C GLY A 151 4.92 30.83 3.56
N CYS A 152 5.25 30.06 2.53
CA CYS A 152 4.54 28.84 2.16
C CYS A 152 5.53 27.72 1.81
N ASN A 153 5.30 26.51 2.30
CA ASN A 153 6.02 25.31 1.86
C ASN A 153 5.07 24.49 0.97
N PRO A 154 5.07 24.70 -0.34
CA PRO A 154 4.17 23.98 -1.25
C PRO A 154 4.56 22.50 -1.35
N ALA A 155 3.56 21.63 -1.22
CA ALA A 155 3.72 20.19 -1.31
C ALA A 155 2.57 19.57 -2.12
N CYS A 156 2.88 18.50 -2.85
CA CYS A 156 1.92 17.56 -3.36
C CYS A 156 1.47 16.66 -2.20
N VAL A 157 0.20 16.72 -1.83
CA VAL A 157 -0.34 15.97 -0.70
C VAL A 157 -1.03 14.72 -1.24
N VAL A 158 -0.44 13.56 -0.99
CA VAL A 158 -0.98 12.25 -1.41
C VAL A 158 -1.66 11.59 -0.22
N ASN A 159 -2.95 11.28 -0.35
CA ASN A 159 -3.70 10.59 0.68
C ASN A 159 -3.45 9.08 0.66
N ILE A 160 -3.10 8.52 1.81
CA ILE A 160 -2.76 7.09 1.96
C ILE A 160 -3.93 6.18 1.55
N LYS A 161 -5.16 6.61 1.84
CA LYS A 161 -6.38 5.82 1.62
C LYS A 161 -6.96 5.99 0.22
N THR A 162 -7.12 7.23 -0.24
CA THR A 162 -7.74 7.50 -1.56
C THR A 162 -6.76 7.35 -2.72
N LYS A 163 -5.45 7.35 -2.46
CA LYS A 163 -4.40 7.25 -3.49
C LYS A 163 -4.45 8.41 -4.50
N GLU A 164 -4.83 9.59 -4.01
CA GLU A 164 -4.94 10.86 -4.75
C GLU A 164 -4.10 11.93 -4.04
#